data_AF-A0A2P4Q880-F1
#
_entry.id   AF-A0A2P4Q880-F1
#
_cell.length_a   1.000
_cell.length_b   1.000
_cell.length_c   1.000
_cell.angle_alpha   90.00
_cell.angle_beta   90.00
_cell.angle_gamma   90.00
#
_symmetry.space_group_name_H-M   'P 1'
#
loop_
_entity.id
_entity.type
_entity.pdbx_description
1 polymer ?
#
loop_
_entity_poly.entity_id
_entity_poly.type
_entity_poly.pdbx_seq_one_letter_code
_entity_poly.pdbx_strand_id
1 'polypeptide(L)'
;MIEQAERAGQNTLNKLGEQTHRINYTETQLDLADAHAEIASEQANKLKKVNGSMFGFDVSNPFTKGKREAKELARVQAMQEEQRASRENMRVGNWQSQQRINSALKQGQNSSSYKPGKSSQEHRGRFQFEADDEDNRMEDQLDNNLDQISAGLTRLNGMAIATGQEIKSQNETLDRISAKTKDVDDSIVKTTYSLKKIR
;
A
#
# COMPACT_ATOMS: atom_id res chain seq x y z
N MET A 1 -21.00 -12.72 18.94
CA MET A 1 -20.79 -11.40 18.31
C MET A 1 -19.30 -11.08 18.12
N ILE A 2 -18.46 -11.16 19.15
CA ILE A 2 -17.02 -10.86 19.04
C ILE A 2 -16.29 -11.71 18.00
N GLU A 3 -16.57 -13.00 17.94
CA GLU A 3 -15.98 -13.88 16.92
C GLU A 3 -16.35 -13.46 15.49
N GLN A 4 -17.57 -12.97 15.27
CA GLN A 4 -17.99 -12.46 13.96
C GLN A 4 -17.24 -11.17 13.61
N ALA A 5 -17.07 -10.26 14.58
CA ALA A 5 -16.27 -9.05 14.40
C ALA A 5 -14.80 -9.39 14.13
N GLU A 6 -14.26 -10.42 14.78
CA GLU A 6 -12.88 -10.87 14.58
C GLU A 6 -12.70 -11.44 13.17
N ARG A 7 -13.61 -12.31 12.72
CA ARG A 7 -13.61 -12.82 11.33
C ARG A 7 -13.72 -11.68 10.32
N ALA A 8 -14.56 -10.69 10.58
CA ALA A 8 -14.67 -9.51 9.73
C ALA A 8 -13.36 -8.70 9.71
N GLY A 9 -12.72 -8.49 10.86
CA GLY A 9 -11.42 -7.82 10.97
C GLY A 9 -10.29 -8.54 10.23
N GLN A 10 -10.21 -9.87 10.38
CA GLN A 10 -9.26 -10.71 9.65
C GLN A 10 -9.47 -10.61 8.13
N ASN A 11 -10.73 -10.69 7.69
CA ASN A 11 -11.08 -10.52 6.27
C ASN A 11 -10.70 -9.14 5.74
N THR A 12 -10.91 -8.08 6.52
CA THR A 12 -10.51 -6.71 6.15
C THR A 12 -8.99 -6.60 6.01
N LEU A 13 -8.22 -7.13 6.97
CA LEU A 13 -6.75 -7.12 6.90
C LEU A 13 -6.23 -7.88 5.68
N ASN A 14 -6.80 -9.05 5.38
CA ASN A 14 -6.43 -9.82 4.19
C ASN A 14 -6.74 -9.05 2.89
N LYS A 15 -7.92 -8.40 2.81
CA LYS A 15 -8.29 -7.55 1.68
C LYS A 15 -7.34 -6.36 1.53
N LEU A 16 -6.93 -5.73 2.64
CA LEU A 16 -5.96 -4.64 2.59
C LEU A 16 -4.60 -5.12 2.06
N GLY A 17 -4.14 -6.30 2.45
CA GLY A 17 -2.92 -6.90 1.89
C GLY A 17 -3.03 -7.11 0.37
N GLU A 18 -4.16 -7.66 -0.10
CA GLU A 18 -4.42 -7.79 -1.54
C GLU A 18 -4.44 -6.43 -2.26
N GLN A 19 -5.08 -5.43 -1.66
CA GLN A 19 -5.15 -4.08 -2.21
C GLN A 19 -3.76 -3.44 -2.30
N THR A 20 -2.89 -3.63 -1.32
CA THR A 20 -1.51 -3.13 -1.38
C THR A 20 -0.76 -3.67 -2.59
N HIS A 21 -0.94 -4.95 -2.94
CA HIS A 21 -0.37 -5.50 -4.17
C HIS A 21 -0.96 -4.88 -5.43
N ARG A 22 -2.28 -4.66 -5.48
CA ARG A 22 -2.94 -4.00 -6.61
C ARG A 22 -2.46 -2.55 -6.79
N ILE A 23 -2.34 -1.80 -5.71
CA ILE A 23 -1.84 -0.41 -5.71
C ILE A 23 -0.41 -0.36 -6.27
N ASN A 24 0.48 -1.22 -5.77
CA ASN A 24 1.85 -1.30 -6.27
C ASN A 24 1.91 -1.75 -7.75
N TYR A 25 1.01 -2.64 -8.17
CA TYR A 25 0.88 -3.01 -9.58
C TYR A 25 0.44 -1.82 -10.44
N THR A 26 -0.53 -1.01 -9.98
CA THR A 26 -0.94 0.21 -10.70
C THR A 26 0.18 1.23 -10.80
N GLU A 27 1.02 1.38 -9.77
CA GLU A 27 2.20 2.24 -9.81
C GLU A 27 3.19 1.77 -10.89
N THR A 28 3.45 0.46 -10.98
CA THR A 28 4.30 -0.13 -12.03
C THR A 28 3.73 0.15 -13.43
N GLN A 29 2.41 0.05 -13.61
CA GLN A 29 1.76 0.30 -14.88
C GLN A 29 1.83 1.78 -15.29
N LEU A 30 1.78 2.70 -14.32
CA LEU A 30 1.97 4.13 -14.57
C LEU A 30 3.43 4.43 -14.96
N ASP A 31 4.41 3.83 -14.30
CA ASP A 31 5.83 3.99 -14.66
C ASP A 31 6.08 3.52 -16.11
N LEU A 32 5.41 2.44 -16.54
CA LEU A 32 5.45 1.95 -17.93
C LEU A 32 4.74 2.92 -18.89
N ALA A 33 3.58 3.45 -18.51
CA ALA A 33 2.84 4.41 -19.32
C ALA A 33 3.64 5.71 -19.53
N ASP A 34 4.33 6.19 -18.50
CA ASP A 34 5.20 7.37 -18.57
C ASP A 34 6.36 7.15 -19.55
N ALA A 35 7.07 6.02 -19.43
CA ALA A 35 8.13 5.66 -20.37
C ALA A 35 7.63 5.57 -21.82
N HIS A 36 6.42 5.03 -22.05
CA HIS A 36 5.81 5.03 -23.38
C HIS A 36 5.42 6.42 -23.88
N ALA A 37 4.90 7.28 -23.01
CA ALA A 37 4.56 8.67 -23.34
C ALA A 37 5.82 9.45 -23.73
N GLU A 38 6.93 9.26 -23.02
CA GLU A 38 8.23 9.84 -23.35
C GLU A 38 8.74 9.39 -24.72
N ILE A 39 8.74 8.07 -24.99
CA ILE A 39 9.13 7.51 -26.28
C ILE A 39 8.25 8.05 -27.41
N ALA A 40 6.94 8.11 -27.21
CA ALA A 40 5.99 8.63 -28.19
C ALA A 40 6.25 10.12 -28.48
N SER A 41 6.58 10.92 -27.46
CA SER A 41 6.96 12.32 -27.61
C SER A 41 8.26 12.49 -28.43
N GLU A 42 9.27 11.68 -28.17
CA GLU A 42 10.51 11.67 -28.95
C GLU A 42 10.27 11.30 -30.42
N GLN A 43 9.46 10.27 -30.67
CA GLN A 43 9.08 9.86 -32.02
C GLN A 43 8.28 10.95 -32.74
N ALA A 44 7.34 11.62 -32.06
CA ALA A 44 6.61 12.76 -32.60
C ALA A 44 7.56 13.92 -32.97
N ASN A 45 8.56 14.22 -32.13
CA ASN A 45 9.57 15.24 -32.44
C ASN A 45 10.44 14.86 -33.64
N LYS A 46 10.82 13.59 -33.76
CA LYS A 46 11.54 13.06 -34.93
C LYS A 46 10.69 13.19 -36.20
N LEU A 47 9.41 12.79 -36.16
CA LEU A 47 8.48 12.94 -37.28
C LEU A 47 8.27 14.40 -37.68
N LYS A 48 8.10 15.30 -36.71
CA LYS A 48 8.00 16.74 -36.96
C LYS A 48 9.25 17.28 -37.67
N LYS A 49 10.44 16.83 -37.25
CA LYS A 49 11.71 17.21 -37.88
C LYS A 49 11.81 16.67 -39.31
N VAL A 50 11.45 15.41 -39.55
CA VAL A 50 11.51 14.77 -40.86
C VAL A 50 10.49 15.40 -41.83
N ASN A 51 9.27 15.63 -41.40
CA ASN A 51 8.20 16.21 -42.23
C ASN A 51 8.47 17.69 -42.59
N GLY A 52 8.96 18.49 -41.64
CA GLY A 52 9.40 19.86 -41.92
C GLY A 52 10.65 19.96 -42.82
N SER A 53 11.34 18.84 -43.09
CA SER A 53 12.67 18.81 -43.69
C SER A 53 12.78 17.89 -44.91
N MET A 54 11.77 17.86 -45.79
CA MET A 54 11.92 17.25 -47.13
C MET A 54 13.02 17.93 -47.99
N PHE A 55 13.54 19.10 -47.57
CA PHE A 55 14.59 19.86 -48.28
C PHE A 55 15.76 20.34 -47.39
N GLY A 56 15.83 19.94 -46.12
CA GLY A 56 16.86 20.38 -45.19
C GLY A 56 17.83 19.27 -44.80
N PHE A 57 19.11 19.42 -45.11
CA PHE A 57 20.14 18.52 -44.61
C PHE A 57 20.25 18.68 -43.08
N ASP A 58 20.05 17.58 -42.34
CA ASP A 58 20.22 17.52 -40.89
C ASP A 58 21.72 17.58 -40.51
N VAL A 59 22.34 18.75 -40.72
CA VAL A 59 23.72 18.98 -40.31
C VAL A 59 23.72 19.30 -38.82
N SER A 60 23.62 18.25 -38.00
CA SER A 60 23.81 18.37 -36.56
C SER A 60 25.24 18.88 -36.27
N ASN A 61 25.35 19.99 -35.54
CA ASN A 61 26.62 20.68 -35.28
C ASN A 61 27.65 19.75 -34.57
N PRO A 62 28.78 19.38 -35.23
CA PRO A 62 29.73 18.39 -34.72
C PRO A 62 30.41 18.81 -33.42
N PHE A 63 30.47 20.12 -33.11
CA PHE A 63 31.06 20.64 -31.87
C PHE A 63 30.18 20.43 -30.62
N THR A 64 28.93 20.00 -30.77
CA THR A 64 27.99 19.76 -29.66
C THR A 64 27.65 18.30 -29.42
N LYS A 65 28.16 17.39 -30.26
CA LYS A 65 27.85 15.96 -30.23
C LYS A 65 28.18 15.31 -28.87
N GLY A 66 29.41 15.49 -28.38
CA GLY A 66 29.82 14.92 -27.09
C GLY A 66 29.02 15.43 -25.89
N LYS A 67 28.60 16.72 -25.90
CA LYS A 67 27.72 17.27 -24.85
C LYS A 67 26.31 16.67 -24.89
N ARG A 68 25.78 16.38 -26.08
CA ARG A 68 24.48 15.71 -26.23
C ARG A 68 24.53 14.26 -25.78
N GLU A 69 25.55 13.51 -26.20
CA GLU A 69 25.75 12.12 -25.78
C GLU A 69 25.92 11.99 -24.27
N ALA A 70 26.71 12.88 -23.64
CA ALA A 70 26.86 12.91 -22.18
C ALA A 70 25.53 13.22 -21.47
N LYS A 71 24.72 14.13 -22.02
CA LYS A 71 23.40 14.47 -21.46
C LYS A 71 22.40 13.32 -21.61
N GLU A 72 22.40 12.64 -22.76
CA GLU A 72 21.56 11.46 -22.98
C GLU A 72 21.96 10.31 -22.05
N LEU A 73 23.26 10.04 -21.90
CA LEU A 73 23.76 9.04 -20.97
C LEU A 73 23.34 9.36 -19.53
N ALA A 74 23.48 10.61 -19.10
CA ALA A 74 23.04 11.05 -17.77
C ALA A 74 21.53 10.89 -17.57
N ARG A 75 20.71 11.17 -18.59
CA ARG A 75 19.25 10.96 -18.55
C ARG A 75 18.90 9.48 -18.39
N VAL A 76 19.53 8.61 -19.19
CA VAL A 76 19.31 7.16 -19.13
C VAL A 76 19.72 6.59 -17.77
N GLN A 77 20.86 7.04 -17.23
CA GLN A 77 21.30 6.65 -15.89
C GLN A 77 20.31 7.09 -14.81
N ALA A 78 19.86 8.35 -14.84
CA ALA A 78 18.86 8.86 -13.88
C ALA A 78 17.53 8.09 -13.96
N MET A 79 17.03 7.81 -15.16
CA MET A 79 15.82 7.02 -15.36
C MET A 79 15.97 5.59 -14.79
N GLN A 80 17.14 4.97 -14.98
CA GLN A 80 17.40 3.64 -14.44
C GLN A 80 17.47 3.64 -12.91
N GLU A 81 18.10 4.66 -12.32
CA GLU A 81 18.15 4.84 -10.87
C GLU A 81 16.77 5.05 -10.27
N GLU A 82 15.94 5.88 -10.90
CA GLU A 82 14.56 6.12 -10.49
C GLU A 82 13.71 4.84 -10.57
N GLN A 83 13.82 4.08 -11.65
CA GLN A 83 13.12 2.79 -11.76
C GLN A 83 13.57 1.78 -10.70
N ARG A 84 14.86 1.75 -10.35
CA ARG A 84 15.36 0.90 -9.27
C ARG A 84 14.80 1.34 -7.91
N ALA A 85 14.79 2.64 -7.64
CA ALA A 85 14.24 3.20 -6.42
C ALA A 85 12.72 2.94 -6.29
N SER A 86 11.96 3.12 -7.38
CA SER A 86 10.53 2.81 -7.44
C SER A 86 10.26 1.34 -7.12
N ARG A 87 11.01 0.42 -7.76
CA ARG A 87 10.89 -1.03 -7.49
C ARG A 87 11.25 -1.41 -6.06
N GLU A 88 12.29 -0.80 -5.50
CA GLU A 88 12.69 -1.07 -4.13
C GLU A 88 11.64 -0.55 -3.13
N ASN A 89 11.12 0.67 -3.34
CA ASN A 89 10.02 1.20 -2.54
C ASN A 89 8.79 0.30 -2.57
N MET A 90 8.42 -0.22 -3.75
CA MET A 90 7.31 -1.17 -3.87
C MET A 90 7.59 -2.48 -3.13
N ARG A 91 8.82 -3.01 -3.20
CA ARG A 91 9.21 -4.24 -2.47
C ARG A 91 9.16 -4.04 -0.96
N VAL A 92 9.75 -2.94 -0.48
CA VAL A 92 9.75 -2.59 0.94
C VAL A 92 8.33 -2.36 1.44
N GLY A 93 7.51 -1.61 0.69
CA GLY A 93 6.11 -1.36 1.04
C GLY A 93 5.28 -2.64 1.13
N ASN A 94 5.40 -3.53 0.14
CA ASN A 94 4.74 -4.84 0.16
C ASN A 94 5.20 -5.69 1.35
N TRP A 95 6.51 -5.74 1.62
CA TRP A 95 7.06 -6.52 2.73
C TRP A 95 6.58 -5.98 4.08
N GLN A 96 6.61 -4.66 4.28
CA GLN A 96 6.14 -4.02 5.50
C GLN A 96 4.64 -4.22 5.72
N SER A 97 3.82 -4.09 4.67
CA SER A 97 2.39 -4.38 4.71
C SER A 97 2.13 -5.82 5.14
N GLN A 98 2.81 -6.78 4.50
CA GLN A 98 2.71 -8.19 4.82
C GLN A 98 3.14 -8.46 6.27
N GLN A 99 4.18 -7.81 6.76
CA GLN A 99 4.62 -7.94 8.15
C GLN A 99 3.58 -7.39 9.13
N ARG A 100 3.00 -6.20 8.88
CA ARG A 100 1.95 -5.60 9.71
C ARG A 100 0.74 -6.52 9.81
N ILE A 101 0.23 -6.99 8.68
CA ILE A 101 -0.93 -7.89 8.62
C ILE A 101 -0.64 -9.19 9.37
N ASN A 102 0.50 -9.84 9.10
CA ASN A 102 0.85 -11.08 9.81
C ASN A 102 1.04 -10.87 11.31
N SER A 103 1.63 -9.74 11.73
CA SER A 103 1.79 -9.42 13.14
C SER A 103 0.45 -9.22 13.85
N ALA A 104 -0.50 -8.53 13.21
CA ALA A 104 -1.83 -8.32 13.74
C ALA A 104 -2.63 -9.62 13.87
N LEU A 105 -2.52 -10.50 12.87
CA LEU A 105 -3.16 -11.82 12.90
C LEU A 105 -2.53 -12.73 13.97
N LYS A 106 -1.20 -12.73 14.12
CA LYS A 106 -0.48 -13.52 15.15
C LYS A 106 -0.71 -13.01 16.57
N GLN A 107 -0.77 -11.69 16.76
CA GLN A 107 -1.09 -11.10 18.06
C GLN A 107 -2.49 -11.53 18.53
N GLY A 108 -3.41 -11.77 17.58
CA GLY A 108 -4.69 -12.40 17.85
C GLY A 108 -4.57 -13.82 18.44
N GLN A 109 -3.65 -14.65 17.96
CA GLN A 109 -3.56 -16.04 18.44
C GLN A 109 -2.91 -16.18 19.83
N ASN A 110 -1.97 -15.31 20.18
CA ASN A 110 -1.19 -15.44 21.42
C ASN A 110 -1.92 -14.95 22.69
N SER A 111 -3.08 -14.30 22.59
CA SER A 111 -3.88 -13.89 23.75
C SER A 111 -4.58 -15.06 24.49
N SER A 112 -4.40 -16.30 24.03
CA SER A 112 -5.07 -17.49 24.61
C SER A 112 -4.44 -18.02 25.91
N SER A 113 -3.36 -17.42 26.42
CA SER A 113 -2.66 -17.90 27.64
C SER A 113 -3.05 -17.15 28.93
N TYR A 114 -4.23 -16.54 29.00
CA TYR A 114 -4.72 -15.96 30.25
C TYR A 114 -5.26 -17.07 31.17
N LYS A 115 -4.64 -17.23 32.35
CA LYS A 115 -5.18 -18.08 33.42
C LYS A 115 -6.22 -17.26 34.19
N PRO A 116 -7.45 -17.77 34.39
CA PRO A 116 -8.44 -17.11 35.23
C PRO A 116 -7.83 -16.78 36.59
N GLY A 117 -7.91 -15.52 36.99
CA GLY A 117 -7.33 -15.03 38.23
C GLY A 117 -8.03 -15.65 39.43
N LYS A 118 -7.27 -16.34 40.29
CA LYS A 118 -7.68 -16.72 41.65
C LYS A 118 -8.23 -15.54 42.49
N SER A 119 -8.00 -14.30 42.05
CA SER A 119 -8.50 -13.09 42.69
C SER A 119 -10.03 -12.93 42.63
N SER A 120 -10.72 -13.51 41.63
CA SER A 120 -12.17 -13.32 41.52
C SER A 120 -12.93 -14.02 42.67
N GLN A 121 -12.50 -15.22 43.06
CA GLN A 121 -13.13 -15.96 44.17
C GLN A 121 -13.02 -15.25 45.53
N GLU A 122 -11.89 -14.61 45.83
CA GLU A 122 -11.73 -13.83 47.08
C GLU A 122 -12.56 -12.54 47.09
N HIS A 123 -12.77 -11.92 45.92
CA HIS A 123 -13.62 -10.73 45.81
C HIS A 123 -15.11 -11.08 45.88
N ARG A 124 -15.54 -12.20 45.27
CA ARG A 124 -16.92 -12.71 45.33
C ARG A 124 -17.39 -13.04 46.75
N GLY A 125 -16.51 -13.63 47.56
CA GLY A 125 -16.82 -13.99 48.96
C GLY A 125 -17.12 -12.80 49.89
N ARG A 126 -16.90 -11.56 49.44
CA ARG A 126 -17.28 -10.34 50.17
C ARG A 126 -18.69 -9.85 49.88
N PHE A 127 -19.30 -10.31 48.78
CA PHE A 127 -20.59 -9.83 48.27
C PHE A 127 -21.66 -10.92 48.21
N GLN A 128 -21.31 -12.19 48.43
CA GLN A 128 -22.26 -13.30 48.53
C GLN A 128 -22.61 -13.58 50.01
N PHE A 129 -23.88 -13.45 50.35
CA PHE A 129 -24.46 -13.92 51.62
C PHE A 129 -25.54 -14.95 51.27
N GLU A 130 -25.43 -16.18 51.80
CA GLU A 130 -26.33 -17.32 51.50
C GLU A 130 -26.40 -17.73 50.00
N ALA A 131 -25.25 -17.77 49.30
CA ALA A 131 -25.21 -18.23 47.91
C ALA A 131 -25.53 -19.73 47.78
N ASP A 132 -26.48 -20.05 46.89
CA ASP A 132 -26.72 -21.43 46.43
C ASP A 132 -25.64 -21.86 45.42
N ASP A 133 -25.46 -23.17 45.22
CA ASP A 133 -24.60 -23.75 44.20
C ASP A 133 -24.99 -23.28 42.78
N GLU A 134 -26.26 -22.92 42.56
CA GLU A 134 -26.74 -22.36 41.29
C GLU A 134 -26.16 -20.95 41.02
N ASP A 135 -26.14 -20.08 42.03
CA ASP A 135 -25.59 -18.72 41.92
C ASP A 135 -24.08 -18.74 41.65
N ASN A 136 -23.35 -19.63 42.32
CA ASN A 136 -21.91 -19.80 42.10
C ASN A 136 -21.58 -20.24 40.67
N ARG A 137 -22.38 -21.14 40.10
CA ARG A 137 -22.23 -21.58 38.70
C ARG A 137 -22.53 -20.46 37.72
N MET A 138 -23.54 -19.63 37.98
CA MET A 138 -23.85 -18.47 37.13
C MET A 138 -22.72 -17.45 37.16
N GLU A 139 -22.17 -17.13 38.32
CA GLU A 139 -21.02 -16.22 38.44
C GLU A 139 -19.78 -16.77 37.73
N ASP A 140 -19.48 -18.06 37.85
CA ASP A 140 -18.39 -18.70 37.11
C ASP A 140 -18.59 -18.58 35.59
N GLN A 141 -19.82 -18.73 35.10
CA GLN A 141 -20.13 -18.54 33.68
C GLN A 141 -19.96 -17.07 33.25
N LEU A 142 -20.37 -16.11 34.08
CA LEU A 142 -20.23 -14.69 33.79
C LEU A 142 -18.76 -14.28 33.68
N ASP A 143 -17.91 -14.68 34.62
CA ASP A 143 -16.46 -14.37 34.54
C ASP A 143 -15.80 -15.01 33.32
N ASN A 144 -16.12 -16.27 33.04
CA ASN A 144 -15.63 -16.93 31.83
C ASN A 144 -16.06 -16.19 30.56
N ASN A 145 -17.29 -15.69 30.51
CA ASN A 145 -17.78 -14.90 29.38
C ASN A 145 -17.09 -13.52 29.31
N LEU A 146 -16.88 -12.84 30.44
CA LEU A 146 -16.20 -11.55 30.51
C LEU A 146 -14.72 -11.66 30.09
N ASP A 147 -14.04 -12.73 30.49
CA ASP A 147 -12.67 -13.02 30.07
C ASP A 147 -12.59 -13.26 28.56
N GLN A 148 -13.51 -14.05 28.00
CA GLN A 148 -13.61 -14.25 26.55
C GLN A 148 -13.87 -12.94 25.80
N ILE A 149 -14.72 -12.08 26.35
CA ILE A 149 -15.00 -10.74 25.80
C ILE A 149 -13.75 -9.87 25.84
N SER A 150 -13.09 -9.77 26.99
CA SER A 150 -11.88 -8.97 27.19
C SER A 150 -10.75 -9.40 26.25
N ALA A 151 -10.51 -10.71 26.15
CA ALA A 151 -9.54 -11.28 25.22
C ALA A 151 -9.90 -10.92 23.76
N GLY A 152 -11.18 -11.09 23.38
CA GLY A 152 -11.65 -10.75 22.05
C GLY A 152 -11.52 -9.26 21.70
N LEU A 153 -11.85 -8.37 22.63
CA LEU A 153 -11.68 -6.91 22.46
C LEU A 153 -10.21 -6.54 22.27
N THR A 154 -9.29 -7.18 22.99
CA THR A 154 -7.85 -6.97 22.82
C THR A 154 -7.39 -7.35 21.41
N ARG A 155 -7.86 -8.48 20.88
CA ARG A 155 -7.57 -8.89 19.49
C ARG A 155 -8.14 -7.92 18.46
N LEU A 156 -9.39 -7.51 18.65
CA LEU A 156 -10.06 -6.53 17.78
C LEU A 156 -9.31 -5.19 17.77
N ASN A 157 -8.83 -4.72 18.94
CA ASN A 157 -8.03 -3.50 19.01
C ASN A 157 -6.72 -3.63 18.23
N GLY A 158 -6.01 -4.76 18.36
CA GLY A 158 -4.81 -5.04 17.57
C GLY A 158 -5.08 -5.00 16.05
N MET A 159 -6.17 -5.64 15.61
CA MET A 159 -6.59 -5.61 14.20
C MET A 159 -6.97 -4.20 13.75
N ALA A 160 -7.67 -3.42 14.57
CA ALA A 160 -8.08 -2.06 14.26
C ALA A 160 -6.88 -1.11 14.10
N ILE A 161 -5.88 -1.21 14.99
CA ILE A 161 -4.64 -0.43 14.90
C ILE A 161 -3.90 -0.79 13.61
N ALA A 162 -3.73 -2.09 13.31
CA ALA A 162 -3.06 -2.53 12.10
C ALA A 162 -3.80 -2.10 10.82
N THR A 163 -5.13 -2.18 10.83
CA THR A 163 -6.00 -1.69 9.74
C THR A 163 -5.77 -0.19 9.52
N GLY A 164 -5.77 0.61 10.60
CA GLY A 164 -5.54 2.05 10.51
C GLY A 164 -4.15 2.42 10.00
N GLN A 165 -3.11 1.68 10.40
CA GLN A 165 -1.75 1.86 9.88
C GLN A 165 -1.65 1.51 8.39
N GLU A 166 -2.29 0.40 7.99
CA GLU A 166 -2.28 -0.04 6.60
C GLU A 166 -2.99 0.95 5.68
N ILE A 167 -4.14 1.47 6.08
CA ILE A 167 -4.87 2.51 5.33
C ILE A 167 -4.01 3.76 5.17
N LYS A 168 -3.31 4.21 6.21
CA LYS A 168 -2.41 5.38 6.12
C LYS A 168 -1.29 5.14 5.11
N SER A 169 -0.64 3.98 5.17
CA SER A 169 0.44 3.62 4.24
C SER A 169 -0.05 3.50 2.79
N GLN A 170 -1.25 2.97 2.59
CA GLN A 170 -1.90 2.93 1.28
C GLN A 170 -2.23 4.33 0.76
N ASN A 171 -2.75 5.22 1.61
CA ASN A 171 -3.05 6.61 1.23
C ASN A 171 -1.81 7.36 0.75
N GLU A 172 -0.69 7.26 1.46
CA GLU A 172 0.58 7.87 1.03
C GLU A 172 1.04 7.35 -0.35
N THR A 173 0.74 6.09 -0.66
CA THR A 173 1.06 5.50 -1.96
C THR A 173 0.09 5.95 -3.04
N LEU A 174 -1.21 6.05 -2.72
CA LEU A 174 -2.22 6.61 -3.60
C LEU A 174 -1.96 8.09 -3.94
N ASP A 175 -1.43 8.87 -3.01
CA ASP A 175 -1.03 10.26 -3.27
C ASP A 175 0.10 10.34 -4.30
N ARG A 176 1.12 9.46 -4.20
CA ARG A 176 2.19 9.35 -5.21
C ARG A 176 1.65 8.91 -6.56
N ILE A 177 0.80 7.89 -6.58
CA ILE A 177 0.12 7.41 -7.80
C ILE A 177 -0.70 8.54 -8.43
N SER A 178 -1.41 9.33 -7.62
CA SER A 178 -2.21 10.47 -8.09
C SER A 178 -1.35 11.57 -8.70
N ALA A 179 -0.15 11.82 -8.18
CA ALA A 179 0.81 12.75 -8.78
C ALA A 179 1.31 12.20 -10.13
N LYS A 180 1.84 10.97 -10.15
CA LYS A 180 2.31 10.30 -11.38
C LYS A 180 1.23 10.24 -12.47
N THR A 181 -0.01 9.96 -12.08
CA THR A 181 -1.14 9.91 -13.02
C THR A 181 -1.34 11.25 -13.73
N LYS A 182 -1.19 12.38 -13.03
CA LYS A 182 -1.29 13.72 -13.65
C LYS A 182 -0.14 13.96 -14.62
N ASP A 183 1.08 13.57 -14.24
CA ASP A 183 2.26 13.74 -15.10
C ASP A 183 2.15 12.94 -16.40
N VAL A 184 1.66 11.69 -16.31
CA VAL A 184 1.37 10.84 -17.46
C VAL A 184 0.28 11.44 -18.34
N ASP A 185 -0.83 11.90 -17.75
CA ASP A 185 -1.93 12.53 -18.48
C ASP A 185 -1.44 13.77 -19.26
N ASP A 186 -0.72 14.67 -18.58
CA ASP A 186 -0.10 15.84 -19.20
C ASP A 186 0.83 15.46 -20.38
N SER A 187 1.63 14.42 -20.21
CA SER A 187 2.55 13.92 -21.25
C SER A 187 1.80 13.34 -22.46
N ILE A 188 0.71 12.62 -22.22
CA ILE A 188 -0.17 12.09 -23.27
C ILE A 188 -0.86 13.22 -24.03
N VAL A 189 -1.40 14.22 -23.33
CA VAL A 189 -2.05 15.39 -23.95
C VAL A 189 -1.06 16.18 -24.81
N LYS A 190 0.15 16.45 -24.30
CA LYS A 190 1.22 17.13 -25.05
C LYS A 190 1.63 16.36 -26.30
N THR A 191 1.80 15.04 -26.18
CA THR A 191 2.17 14.18 -27.30
C THR A 191 1.08 14.15 -28.35
N THR A 192 -0.19 13.97 -27.94
CA THR A 192 -1.36 13.98 -28.83
C THR A 192 -1.48 15.31 -29.59
N TYR A 193 -1.32 16.44 -28.89
CA TYR A 193 -1.32 17.75 -29.52
C TYR A 193 -0.17 17.94 -30.52
N SER A 194 1.02 17.45 -30.19
CA SER A 194 2.18 17.50 -31.08
C SER A 194 1.96 16.67 -32.35
N LEU A 195 1.40 15.47 -32.22
CA LEU A 195 1.03 14.61 -33.35
C LEU A 195 -0.01 15.28 -34.26
N LYS A 196 -1.05 15.90 -33.70
CA LYS A 196 -2.07 16.64 -34.48
C LYS A 196 -1.50 17.81 -35.31
N LYS A 197 -0.34 18.35 -34.91
CA LYS A 197 0.34 19.44 -35.65
C LYS A 197 1.20 18.95 -36.81
N ILE A 198 1.51 17.65 -36.86
CA ILE A 198 2.27 17.06 -37.96
C ILE A 198 1.24 16.79 -39.07
N ARG A 199 1.36 17.50 -40.20
CA ARG A 199 0.48 17.37 -41.38
C ARG A 199 1.15 16.59 -42.47
#